data_AF-A0A3D4RUR9-F1
#
_entry.id   AF-A0A3D4RUR9-F1
#
_cell.length_a   1.000
_cell.length_b   1.000
_cell.length_c   1.000
_cell.angle_alpha   90.00
_cell.angle_beta   90.00
_cell.angle_gamma   90.00
#
_symmetry.space_group_name_H-M   'P 1'
#
loop_
_entity.id
_entity.type
_entity.pdbx_description
1 polymer ?
#
loop_
_entity_poly.entity_id
_entity_poly.type
_entity_poly.pdbx_seq_one_letter_code
_entity_poly.pdbx_strand_id
1 'polypeptide(L)'
;MNSNSDSEVQTTTRAIGERLRAARRARGLSLSQLAALTDGALSKSRISNYEQGLRRLPVEVARTLANALGTISAVELLFLENDCPNLQPDEQQLLQLLRSSAPETRERILKAAILAAAQSPIQPPAESPDQPAAQSSAQPPSDSSVESPDQSE
;
A
#
# COMPACT_ATOMS: atom_id res chain seq x y z
N MET A 1 -11.73 21.53 -3.52
CA MET A 1 -11.44 20.10 -3.32
C MET A 1 -10.34 19.97 -2.28
N ASN A 2 -10.54 19.23 -1.17
CA ASN A 2 -9.49 18.56 -0.33
C ASN A 2 -9.97 17.99 1.02
N SER A 3 -11.22 18.22 1.44
CA SER A 3 -11.69 17.84 2.79
C SER A 3 -11.64 16.35 3.10
N ASN A 4 -11.72 15.47 2.10
CA ASN A 4 -11.68 14.02 2.31
C ASN A 4 -10.24 13.51 2.56
N SER A 5 -9.27 13.99 1.78
CA SER A 5 -7.88 13.55 1.89
C SER A 5 -7.20 14.03 3.18
N ASP A 6 -7.55 15.23 3.67
CA ASP A 6 -7.01 15.75 4.93
C ASP A 6 -7.52 14.93 6.14
N SER A 7 -8.77 14.46 6.08
CA SER A 7 -9.39 13.61 7.11
C SER A 7 -8.72 12.22 7.21
N GLU A 8 -8.47 11.59 6.05
CA GLU A 8 -7.80 10.28 5.98
C GLU A 8 -6.34 10.36 6.47
N VAL A 9 -5.64 11.42 6.09
CA VAL A 9 -4.26 11.69 6.54
C VAL A 9 -4.19 11.91 8.05
N GLN A 10 -5.15 12.64 8.62
CA GLN A 10 -5.20 12.89 10.05
C GLN A 10 -5.55 11.61 10.83
N THR A 11 -6.45 10.79 10.30
CA THR A 11 -6.80 9.47 10.85
C THR A 11 -5.59 8.55 10.87
N THR A 12 -4.84 8.49 9.77
CA THR A 12 -3.60 7.71 9.65
C THR A 12 -2.54 8.14 10.66
N THR A 13 -2.32 9.45 10.77
CA THR A 13 -1.31 10.02 11.68
C THR A 13 -1.64 9.69 13.15
N ARG A 14 -2.93 9.70 13.50
CA ARG A 14 -3.40 9.30 14.83
C ARG A 14 -3.18 7.82 15.12
N ALA A 15 -3.52 6.94 14.18
CA ALA A 15 -3.35 5.49 14.34
C ALA A 15 -1.87 5.08 14.52
N ILE A 16 -0.94 5.77 13.82
CA ILE A 16 0.50 5.60 14.03
C ILE A 16 0.90 6.04 15.45
N GLY A 17 0.41 7.19 15.90
CA GLY A 17 0.65 7.72 17.25
C GLY A 17 0.17 6.78 18.36
N GLU A 18 -0.99 6.18 18.19
CA GLU A 18 -1.57 5.22 19.14
C GLU A 18 -0.72 3.95 19.25
N ARG A 19 -0.22 3.41 18.13
CA ARG A 19 0.71 2.27 18.14
C ARG A 19 2.03 2.60 18.81
N LEU A 20 2.60 3.76 18.53
CA LEU A 20 3.80 4.23 19.23
C LEU A 20 3.59 4.24 20.75
N ARG A 21 2.45 4.79 21.18
CA ARG A 21 2.08 4.86 22.59
C ARG A 21 1.89 3.49 23.21
N ALA A 22 1.25 2.57 22.49
CA ALA A 22 1.05 1.19 22.93
C ALA A 22 2.39 0.46 23.11
N ALA A 23 3.28 0.52 22.11
CA ALA A 23 4.61 -0.09 22.18
C ALA A 23 5.45 0.47 23.34
N ARG A 24 5.43 1.79 23.54
CA ARG A 24 6.13 2.42 24.68
C ARG A 24 5.58 1.94 26.02
N ARG A 25 4.24 1.88 26.15
CA ARG A 25 3.57 1.45 27.39
C ARG A 25 3.77 -0.03 27.68
N ALA A 26 3.82 -0.89 26.67
CA ALA A 26 4.13 -2.31 26.83
C ALA A 26 5.51 -2.53 27.48
N ARG A 27 6.45 -1.60 27.25
CA ARG A 27 7.76 -1.58 27.93
C ARG A 27 7.78 -0.84 29.27
N GLY A 28 6.65 -0.32 29.74
CA GLY A 28 6.58 0.47 30.97
C GLY A 28 7.34 1.80 30.92
N LEU A 29 7.70 2.29 29.74
CA LEU A 29 8.53 3.48 29.59
C LEU A 29 7.68 4.76 29.69
N SER A 30 8.18 5.76 30.41
CA SER A 30 7.72 7.14 30.29
C SER A 30 8.23 7.78 28.99
N LEU A 31 7.62 8.90 28.58
CA LEU A 31 8.09 9.67 27.43
C LEU A 31 9.54 10.15 27.57
N SER A 32 9.95 10.54 28.79
CA SER A 32 11.32 10.99 29.06
C SER A 32 12.33 9.85 28.95
N GLN A 33 11.96 8.65 29.42
CA GLN A 33 12.80 7.46 29.28
C GLN A 33 12.95 7.07 27.81
N LEU A 34 11.86 7.07 27.04
CA LEU A 34 11.97 6.80 25.61
C LEU A 34 12.83 7.84 24.89
N ALA A 35 12.68 9.13 25.21
CA ALA A 35 13.54 10.19 24.66
C ALA A 35 15.03 9.93 24.95
N ALA A 36 15.37 9.54 26.17
CA ALA A 36 16.75 9.21 26.55
C ALA A 36 17.31 8.02 25.76
N LEU A 37 16.49 7.01 25.44
CA LEU A 37 16.88 5.86 24.61
C LEU A 37 17.10 6.19 23.14
N THR A 38 16.81 7.42 22.69
CA THR A 38 17.08 7.87 21.33
C THR A 38 18.40 8.62 21.19
N ASP A 39 19.29 8.53 22.19
CA ASP A 39 20.57 9.23 22.24
C ASP A 39 20.44 10.75 22.03
N GLY A 40 19.35 11.33 22.55
CA GLY A 40 19.04 12.76 22.43
C GLY A 40 18.49 13.19 21.07
N ALA A 41 18.30 12.28 20.11
CA ALA A 41 17.75 12.60 18.79
C ALA A 41 16.31 13.14 18.87
N LEU A 42 15.52 12.68 19.86
CA LEU A 42 14.12 13.10 20.05
C LEU A 42 13.88 13.61 21.46
N SER A 43 13.20 14.75 21.56
CA SER A 43 12.74 15.28 22.84
C SER A 43 11.43 14.64 23.30
N LYS A 44 11.17 14.66 24.61
CA LYS A 44 9.90 14.23 25.22
C LYS A 44 8.68 14.85 24.53
N SER A 45 8.72 16.16 24.29
CA SER A 45 7.63 16.89 23.63
C SER A 45 7.43 16.43 22.18
N ARG A 46 8.53 16.20 21.45
CA ARG A 46 8.48 15.70 20.08
C ARG A 46 7.83 14.33 19.99
N ILE A 47 8.17 13.42 20.90
CA ILE A 47 7.54 12.09 21.00
C ILE A 47 6.06 12.22 21.36
N SER A 48 5.71 13.10 22.29
CA SER A 48 4.32 13.37 22.66
C SER A 48 3.48 13.84 21.47
N ASN A 49 4.02 14.72 20.61
CA ASN A 49 3.31 15.19 19.42
C ASN A 49 3.05 14.05 18.42
N TYR A 50 3.98 13.11 18.29
CA TYR A 50 3.77 11.92 17.47
C TYR A 50 2.68 11.02 18.07
N GLU A 51 2.73 10.73 19.37
CA GLU A 51 1.71 9.88 20.03
C GLU A 51 0.29 10.44 19.99
N GLN A 52 0.16 11.77 19.95
CA GLN A 52 -1.14 12.45 19.86
C GLN A 52 -1.62 12.62 18.41
N GLY A 53 -0.81 12.25 17.41
CA GLY A 53 -1.11 12.47 16.00
C GLY A 53 -1.07 13.94 15.57
N LEU A 54 -0.52 14.84 16.41
CA LEU A 54 -0.37 16.27 16.10
C LEU A 54 0.74 16.52 15.07
N ARG A 55 1.60 15.52 14.85
CA ARG A 55 2.70 15.57 13.90
C ARG A 55 2.82 14.26 13.15
N ARG A 56 2.96 14.34 11.82
CA ARG A 56 3.34 13.17 11.00
C ARG A 56 4.68 12.62 11.42
N LEU A 57 4.76 11.30 11.53
CA LEU A 57 5.97 10.58 11.90
C LEU A 57 6.83 10.29 10.64
N PRO A 58 8.01 10.91 10.49
CA PRO A 58 8.90 10.59 9.37
C PRO A 58 9.50 9.19 9.51
N VAL A 59 9.83 8.56 8.39
CA VAL A 59 10.42 7.19 8.34
C VAL A 59 11.69 7.09 9.19
N GLU A 60 12.58 8.07 9.10
CA GLU A 60 13.83 8.08 9.89
C GLU A 60 13.58 8.11 11.39
N VAL A 61 12.58 8.88 11.81
CA VAL A 61 12.18 8.96 13.21
C VAL A 61 11.51 7.67 13.66
N ALA A 62 10.69 7.05 12.80
CA ALA A 62 10.09 5.75 13.07
C ALA A 62 11.18 4.69 13.29
N ARG A 63 12.24 4.69 12.48
CA ARG A 63 13.41 3.82 12.67
C ARG A 63 14.13 4.07 13.99
N THR A 64 14.40 5.34 14.34
CA THR A 64 15.01 5.68 15.64
C THR A 64 14.15 5.19 16.81
N LEU A 65 12.84 5.41 16.76
CA LEU A 65 11.91 4.98 17.81
C LEU A 65 11.79 3.44 17.88
N ALA A 66 11.71 2.77 16.74
CA ALA A 66 11.69 1.31 16.66
C ALA A 66 12.96 0.70 17.28
N ASN A 67 14.14 1.24 16.96
CA ASN A 67 15.40 0.80 17.56
C ASN A 67 15.44 1.05 19.07
N ALA A 68 15.02 2.24 19.52
CA ALA A 68 14.95 2.58 20.93
C ALA A 68 13.94 1.69 21.70
N LEU A 69 12.84 1.31 21.05
CA LEU A 69 11.81 0.43 21.58
C LEU A 69 12.20 -1.05 21.53
N GLY A 70 12.92 -1.53 20.53
CA GLY A 70 13.37 -2.91 20.42
C GLY A 70 12.27 -3.99 20.33
N THR A 71 11.00 -3.62 20.50
CA THR A 71 9.84 -4.53 20.52
C THR A 71 8.93 -4.37 19.31
N ILE A 72 9.18 -3.37 18.46
CA ILE A 72 8.39 -3.07 17.26
C ILE A 72 9.34 -2.59 16.16
N SER A 73 9.11 -3.05 14.94
CA SER A 73 9.84 -2.58 13.76
C SER A 73 9.32 -1.23 13.26
N ALA A 74 10.12 -0.51 12.46
CA ALA A 74 9.66 0.74 11.84
C ALA A 74 8.49 0.51 10.88
N VAL A 75 8.45 -0.65 10.22
CA VAL A 75 7.36 -1.05 9.32
C VAL A 75 6.06 -1.25 10.11
N GLU A 76 6.09 -2.00 11.21
CA GLU A 76 4.92 -2.21 12.08
C GLU A 76 4.44 -0.90 12.73
N LEU A 77 5.37 -0.01 13.08
CA LEU A 77 5.05 1.29 13.65
C LEU A 77 4.33 2.20 12.65
N LEU A 78 4.77 2.18 11.39
CA LEU A 78 4.16 2.95 10.31
C LEU A 78 2.96 2.26 9.67
N PHE A 79 2.83 0.94 9.85
CA PHE A 79 1.91 0.03 9.19
C PHE A 79 0.56 0.69 8.89
N LEU A 80 0.32 0.96 7.62
CA LEU A 80 -0.92 1.55 7.15
C LEU A 80 -1.80 0.35 6.81
N GLU A 81 -2.59 -0.16 7.77
CA GLU A 81 -3.47 -1.34 7.56
C GLU A 81 -4.42 -1.20 6.36
N ASN A 82 -4.58 0.02 5.84
CA ASN A 82 -5.33 0.29 4.61
C ASN A 82 -4.68 -0.30 3.34
N ASP A 83 -3.41 -0.76 3.38
CA ASP A 83 -2.70 -1.29 2.22
C ASP A 83 -2.36 -2.79 2.32
N CYS A 84 -2.85 -3.51 3.35
CA CYS A 84 -2.90 -4.96 3.23
C CYS A 84 -3.94 -5.30 2.17
N PRO A 85 -3.64 -6.12 1.14
CA PRO A 85 -4.73 -6.76 0.42
C PRO A 85 -5.58 -7.44 1.47
N ASN A 86 -6.89 -7.17 1.47
CA ASN A 86 -7.84 -7.83 2.35
C ASN A 86 -7.81 -9.32 2.00
N LEU A 87 -6.89 -10.04 2.65
CA LEU A 87 -6.68 -11.45 2.41
C LEU A 87 -7.97 -12.16 2.77
N GLN A 88 -8.51 -12.88 1.81
CA GLN A 88 -9.70 -13.69 2.05
C GLN A 88 -9.41 -14.70 3.18
N PRO A 89 -10.44 -15.13 3.94
CA PRO A 89 -10.23 -16.01 5.10
C PRO A 89 -9.44 -17.28 4.79
N ASP A 90 -9.59 -17.82 3.58
CA ASP A 90 -8.85 -18.97 3.05
C ASP A 90 -7.37 -18.65 2.81
N GLU A 91 -7.03 -17.49 2.25
CA GLU A 91 -5.65 -17.02 2.08
C GLU A 91 -4.95 -16.86 3.44
N GLN A 92 -5.66 -16.31 4.43
CA GLN A 92 -5.14 -16.18 5.80
C GLN A 92 -4.86 -17.54 6.43
N GLN A 93 -5.80 -18.48 6.28
CA GLN A 93 -5.67 -19.84 6.81
C GLN A 93 -4.49 -20.57 6.15
N LEU A 94 -4.31 -20.44 4.82
CA LEU A 94 -3.19 -21.03 4.09
C LEU A 94 -1.85 -20.48 4.61
N LEU A 95 -1.72 -19.16 4.75
CA LEU A 95 -0.51 -18.53 5.26
C LEU A 95 -0.20 -18.95 6.70
N GLN A 96 -1.21 -19.08 7.55
CA GLN A 96 -1.04 -19.54 8.92
C GLN A 96 -0.50 -20.97 8.97
N LEU A 97 -1.10 -21.89 8.21
CA LEU A 97 -0.67 -23.29 8.12
C LEU A 97 0.75 -23.41 7.55
N LEU A 98 1.06 -22.63 6.51
CA LEU A 98 2.40 -22.61 5.93
C LEU A 98 3.43 -22.12 6.96
N ARG A 99 3.14 -21.04 7.69
CA ARG A 99 4.04 -20.46 8.70
C ARG A 99 4.24 -21.37 9.92
N SER A 100 3.26 -22.16 10.33
CA SER A 100 3.40 -23.09 11.46
C SER A 100 3.99 -24.46 11.11
N SER A 101 4.14 -24.77 9.81
CA SER A 101 4.62 -26.07 9.33
C SER A 101 6.14 -26.21 9.28
N ALA A 102 6.63 -27.45 9.41
CA ALA A 102 8.05 -27.82 9.21
C ALA A 102 8.52 -27.56 7.75
N PRO A 103 9.83 -27.39 7.51
CA PRO A 103 10.37 -27.05 6.18
C PRO A 103 9.92 -28.02 5.06
N GLU A 104 9.95 -29.32 5.35
CA GLU A 104 9.55 -30.38 4.42
C GLU A 104 8.06 -30.29 4.07
N THR A 105 7.21 -29.99 5.06
CA THR A 105 5.77 -29.81 4.88
C THR A 105 5.47 -28.55 4.07
N ARG A 106 6.19 -27.45 4.33
CA ARG A 106 6.07 -26.21 3.53
C ARG A 106 6.37 -26.46 2.06
N GLU A 107 7.45 -27.19 1.77
CA GLU A 107 7.83 -27.51 0.40
C GLU A 107 6.74 -28.34 -0.30
N ARG A 108 6.17 -29.32 0.41
CA ARG A 108 5.06 -30.13 -0.10
C ARG A 108 3.80 -29.31 -0.37
N ILE A 109 3.43 -28.40 0.54
CA ILE A 109 2.28 -27.50 0.37
C ILE A 109 2.48 -26.62 -0.87
N LEU A 110 3.68 -26.03 -1.03
CA LEU A 110 4.00 -25.18 -2.18
C LEU A 110 3.94 -25.96 -3.50
N LYS A 111 4.53 -27.15 -3.55
CA LYS A 111 4.46 -28.02 -4.75
C LYS A 111 3.03 -28.37 -5.12
N ALA A 112 2.22 -28.74 -4.13
CA ALA A 112 0.81 -29.06 -4.35
C ALA A 112 0.01 -27.85 -4.87
N ALA A 113 0.23 -26.67 -4.29
CA ALA A 113 -0.43 -25.44 -4.73
C ALA A 113 -0.05 -25.06 -6.17
N ILE A 114 1.23 -25.15 -6.54
CA ILE A 114 1.71 -24.88 -7.91
C ILE A 114 1.08 -25.86 -8.91
N LEU A 115 1.06 -27.15 -8.58
CA LEU A 115 0.46 -28.18 -9.42
C LEU A 115 -1.05 -27.97 -9.60
N ALA A 116 -1.76 -27.55 -8.55
CA ALA A 116 -3.18 -27.25 -8.62
C ALA A 116 -3.46 -26.00 -9.47
N ALA A 117 -2.67 -24.94 -9.31
CA ALA A 117 -2.79 -23.71 -10.11
C ALA A 117 -2.55 -23.96 -11.61
N ALA A 118 -1.63 -24.88 -11.95
CA ALA A 118 -1.40 -25.29 -13.33
C ALA A 118 -2.57 -26.07 -13.96
N GLN A 119 -3.42 -26.71 -13.15
CA GLN A 119 -4.56 -27.53 -13.59
C GLN A 119 -5.86 -26.72 -13.76
N SER A 120 -5.96 -25.52 -13.19
CA SER A 120 -7.06 -24.58 -13.41
C SER A 120 -6.50 -23.16 -13.44
N PRO A 121 -5.92 -22.73 -14.57
CA PRO A 121 -5.52 -21.35 -14.73
C PRO A 121 -6.76 -20.47 -14.58
N ILE A 122 -6.68 -19.41 -13.79
CA ILE A 122 -7.66 -18.33 -13.83
C ILE A 122 -7.63 -17.81 -15.27
N GLN A 123 -8.66 -18.08 -16.06
CA GLN A 123 -8.84 -17.38 -17.32
C GLN A 123 -8.91 -15.89 -16.97
N PRO A 124 -8.06 -15.03 -17.58
CA PRO A 124 -8.24 -13.60 -17.41
C PRO A 124 -9.69 -13.27 -17.76
N PRO A 125 -10.36 -12.35 -17.01
CA PRO A 125 -11.74 -12.01 -17.28
C PRO A 125 -11.85 -11.67 -18.76
N ALA A 126 -12.66 -12.45 -19.47
CA ALA A 126 -12.91 -12.25 -20.89
C ALA A 126 -13.20 -10.77 -21.10
N GLU A 127 -12.42 -10.11 -21.96
CA GLU A 127 -12.75 -8.77 -22.46
C GLU A 127 -14.20 -8.85 -22.95
N SER A 128 -15.11 -8.17 -22.24
CA SER A 128 -16.52 -8.10 -22.61
C SER A 128 -16.61 -7.55 -24.04
N PRO A 129 -17.29 -8.23 -24.98
CA PRO A 129 -17.46 -7.78 -26.36
C PRO A 129 -18.48 -6.63 -26.50
N ASP A 130 -18.67 -5.82 -25.46
CA ASP A 130 -19.50 -4.62 -25.49
C ASP A 130 -18.63 -3.37 -25.69
N GLN A 131 -17.92 -3.35 -26.83
CA GLN A 131 -17.68 -2.10 -27.53
C GLN A 131 -18.47 -2.18 -28.84
N PRO A 132 -19.53 -1.36 -29.03
CA PRO A 132 -20.23 -1.34 -30.28
C PRO A 132 -19.28 -0.84 -31.36
N ALA A 133 -19.21 -1.61 -32.44
CA ALA A 133 -18.48 -1.31 -33.65
C ALA A 133 -18.79 0.11 -34.14
N ALA A 134 -17.87 1.05 -33.92
CA ALA A 134 -17.81 2.28 -34.69
C ALA A 134 -17.19 1.97 -36.05
N GLN A 135 -17.97 1.31 -36.91
CA GLN A 135 -17.80 1.42 -38.34
C GLN A 135 -18.29 2.81 -38.73
N SER A 136 -17.38 3.79 -38.79
CA SER A 136 -17.58 4.97 -39.61
C SER A 136 -16.52 4.96 -40.70
N SER A 137 -16.96 4.45 -41.84
CA SER A 137 -16.38 4.59 -43.17
C SER A 137 -15.65 5.92 -43.36
N ALA A 138 -14.35 5.85 -43.59
CA ALA A 138 -13.60 6.88 -44.27
C ALA A 138 -12.58 6.19 -45.19
N GLN A 139 -13.02 5.88 -46.41
CA GLN A 139 -12.10 5.81 -47.54
C GLN A 139 -12.44 6.90 -48.55
N PRO A 140 -11.41 7.42 -49.24
CA PRO A 140 -11.36 8.77 -49.76
C PRO A 140 -11.83 8.80 -51.22
N PRO A 141 -11.88 9.99 -51.81
CA PRO A 141 -11.41 10.11 -53.17
C PRO A 141 -10.18 11.00 -53.22
N SER A 142 -9.07 10.36 -53.59
CA SER A 142 -8.12 10.94 -54.52
C SER A 142 -8.87 11.45 -55.75
N ASP A 143 -8.78 12.75 -56.03
CA ASP A 143 -8.71 13.17 -57.42
C ASP A 143 -7.83 14.41 -57.57
N SER A 144 -6.81 14.23 -58.39
CA SER A 144 -5.88 15.24 -58.86
C SER A 144 -6.15 15.40 -60.35
N SER A 145 -6.79 16.50 -60.73
CA SER A 145 -6.85 17.05 -62.10
C SER A 145 -7.31 18.50 -61.92
N VAL A 146 -6.42 19.49 -62.00
CA VAL A 146 -6.03 20.18 -63.25
C VAL A 146 -7.26 20.60 -64.04
N GLU A 147 -7.65 21.87 -63.94
CA GLU A 147 -7.90 22.76 -65.10
C GLU A 147 -8.13 24.21 -64.59
N SER A 148 -7.24 25.13 -64.95
CA SER A 148 -7.53 26.57 -65.14
C SER A 148 -8.56 26.72 -66.28
N PRO A 149 -9.25 27.86 -66.57
CA PRO A 149 -8.75 29.23 -66.44
C PRO A 149 -9.81 30.34 -66.17
N ASP A 150 -9.30 31.58 -66.19
CA ASP A 150 -9.89 32.74 -66.86
C ASP A 150 -10.80 33.72 -66.07
N GLN A 151 -10.28 34.97 -65.96
CA GLN A 151 -10.97 36.28 -66.06
C GLN A 151 -12.09 36.60 -65.06
N SER A 152 -12.42 37.82 -64.67
CA SER A 152 -11.94 39.21 -64.81
C SER A 152 -12.84 40.01 -63.86
N GLU A 153 -12.29 41.02 -63.19
CA GLU A 153 -12.86 42.37 -62.88
C GLU A 153 -12.18 43.01 -61.68
#